data_AF-A0A1V4JBF9-F1
#
_entry.id   AF-A0A1V4JBF9-F1
#
_cell.length_a   1.000
_cell.length_b   1.000
_cell.length_c   1.000
_cell.angle_alpha   90.00
_cell.angle_beta   90.00
_cell.angle_gamma   90.00
#
_symmetry.space_group_name_H-M   'P 1'
#
loop_
_entity.id
_entity.type
_entity.pdbx_description
1 polymer ?
#
loop_
_entity_poly.entity_id
_entity_poly.type
_entity_poly.pdbx_seq_one_letter_code
_entity_poly.pdbx_strand_id
1 'polypeptide(L)'
;MNRSAIENFSCVIYNVSLMNCTWQAGRDAPGDTQYFLYWQNSRDDDEMECELYIKDENGRNTGCRFKNVRIETQKSYFLVNGSSKDSQIQFYDEYIQLYKTEKLLSPSNITVNCDETKDDCIIQWQRPQISHSNKDKCFKYEINIKYKDNPEGKTIYTSIQEGGNSHTFQRSNTRKKYLLKMRAAGSACFVSPAWGEWSTPVEFGNEEIISSSESILLVVAVATLLVTIVAISFCKRTGCWKAAFPQIPEPKNAFHGLHDTNPELMESKLLSIKSENEEIMLVADVLK
;
A
#
# COMPACT_ATOMS: atom_id res chain seq x y z
N MET A 1 12.79 49.65 22.21
CA MET A 1 11.67 48.88 22.79
C MET A 1 12.29 47.72 23.53
N ASN A 2 12.12 47.64 24.86
CA ASN A 2 12.65 46.55 25.68
C ASN A 2 12.02 45.23 25.24
N ARG A 3 12.80 44.29 24.73
CA ARG A 3 12.37 42.95 24.29
C ARG A 3 12.61 41.93 25.42
N SER A 4 12.01 42.17 26.58
CA SER A 4 12.11 41.28 27.75
C SER A 4 11.02 40.20 27.79
N ALA A 5 9.92 40.37 27.04
CA ALA A 5 8.93 39.34 26.81
C ALA A 5 9.52 38.13 26.10
N ILE A 6 8.91 36.96 26.30
CA ILE A 6 9.31 35.73 25.63
C ILE A 6 9.19 35.82 24.10
N GLU A 7 9.95 35.00 23.40
CA GLU A 7 9.92 34.90 21.93
C GLU A 7 9.62 33.47 21.51
N ASN A 8 9.13 33.28 20.28
CA ASN A 8 8.88 31.96 19.68
C ASN A 8 7.97 31.06 20.53
N PHE A 9 6.90 31.62 21.09
CA PHE A 9 5.88 30.84 21.79
C PHE A 9 5.16 29.90 20.82
N SER A 10 5.02 28.63 21.19
CA SER A 10 4.29 27.64 20.41
C SER A 10 3.76 26.56 21.33
N CYS A 11 2.54 26.10 21.07
CA CYS A 11 1.93 24.96 21.74
C CYS A 11 1.60 23.87 20.72
N VAL A 12 1.71 22.61 21.13
CA VAL A 12 1.38 21.43 20.33
C VAL A 12 0.63 20.42 21.19
N ILE A 13 -0.54 19.99 20.71
CA ILE A 13 -1.31 18.90 21.34
C ILE A 13 -0.90 17.58 20.70
N TYR A 14 -0.72 16.55 21.52
CA TYR A 14 -0.33 15.21 21.09
C TYR A 14 -0.92 14.16 22.04
N ASN A 15 -0.92 12.90 21.61
CA ASN A 15 -1.44 11.77 22.40
C ASN A 15 -2.84 12.06 22.99
N VAL A 16 -3.75 12.58 22.18
CA VAL A 16 -5.17 12.86 22.50
C VAL A 16 -5.42 14.05 23.43
N SER A 17 -4.66 14.22 24.52
CA SER A 17 -4.93 15.23 25.55
C SER A 17 -3.70 15.81 26.25
N LEU A 18 -2.49 15.57 25.73
CA LEU A 18 -1.27 16.18 26.25
C LEU A 18 -0.94 17.43 25.42
N MET A 19 -0.48 18.49 26.07
CA MET A 19 -0.04 19.71 25.39
C MET A 19 1.33 20.13 25.88
N ASN A 20 2.25 20.36 24.95
CA ASN A 20 3.54 20.99 25.23
C ASN A 20 3.53 22.41 24.67
N CYS A 21 3.84 23.38 25.51
CA CYS A 21 4.13 24.74 25.10
C CYS A 21 5.60 25.06 25.34
N THR A 22 6.24 25.79 24.44
CA THR A 22 7.66 26.16 24.54
C THR A 22 7.86 27.60 24.11
N TRP A 23 8.87 28.25 24.67
CA TRP A 23 9.29 29.60 24.33
C TRP A 23 10.78 29.81 24.58
N GLN A 24 11.29 30.90 24.03
CA GLN A 24 12.62 31.41 24.29
C GLN A 24 12.53 32.63 25.20
N ALA A 25 13.53 32.81 26.06
CA ALA A 25 13.62 34.01 26.86
C ALA A 25 13.78 35.25 25.97
N GLY A 26 13.24 36.38 26.43
CA GLY A 26 13.41 37.65 25.74
C GLY A 26 14.89 38.03 25.65
N ARG A 27 15.29 38.65 24.53
CA ARG A 27 16.68 39.07 24.31
C ARG A 27 17.20 40.04 25.38
N ASP A 28 16.31 40.89 25.89
CA ASP A 28 16.64 41.88 26.91
C ASP A 28 16.21 41.42 28.32
N ALA A 29 15.85 40.15 28.48
CA ALA A 29 15.43 39.61 29.78
C ALA A 29 16.66 39.31 30.66
N PRO A 30 16.73 39.85 31.89
CA PRO A 30 17.81 39.56 32.85
C PRO A 30 18.02 38.07 33.11
N GLY A 31 19.24 37.71 33.52
CA GLY A 31 19.64 36.33 33.85
C GLY A 31 18.81 35.66 34.97
N ASP A 32 18.25 36.45 35.88
CA ASP A 32 17.41 35.98 36.99
C ASP A 32 15.92 35.88 36.65
N THR A 33 15.53 36.19 35.41
CA THR A 33 14.13 36.14 34.98
C THR A 33 13.54 34.75 35.13
N GLN A 34 12.38 34.65 35.76
CA GLN A 34 11.55 33.44 35.83
C GLN A 34 10.20 33.69 35.14
N TYR A 35 9.76 32.75 34.31
CA TYR A 35 8.51 32.85 33.54
C TYR A 35 7.42 31.96 34.10
N PHE A 36 6.16 32.38 33.98
CA PHE A 36 4.99 31.66 34.44
C PHE A 36 3.94 31.63 33.34
N LEU A 37 3.48 30.43 32.97
CA LEU A 37 2.50 30.25 31.91
C LEU A 37 1.13 29.97 32.51
N TYR A 38 0.15 30.68 31.99
CA TYR A 38 -1.26 30.50 32.27
C TYR A 38 -2.05 30.36 30.97
N TRP A 39 -3.13 29.58 31.01
CA TRP A 39 -4.01 29.45 29.86
C TRP A 39 -5.49 29.31 30.25
N GLN A 40 -6.36 29.73 29.34
CA GLN A 40 -7.82 29.66 29.47
C GLN A 40 -8.41 29.06 28.20
N ASN A 41 -9.28 28.07 28.35
CA ASN A 41 -9.90 27.37 27.23
C ASN A 41 -11.07 28.18 26.64
N SER A 42 -11.86 28.81 27.51
CA SER A 42 -12.91 29.77 27.18
C SER A 42 -12.71 31.08 27.96
N ARG A 43 -13.42 32.15 27.59
CA ARG A 43 -13.38 33.44 28.30
C ARG A 43 -14.03 33.38 29.69
N ASP A 44 -14.92 32.41 29.89
CA ASP A 44 -15.69 32.25 31.11
C ASP A 44 -15.08 31.17 32.03
N ASP A 45 -13.97 30.54 31.60
CA ASP A 45 -13.26 29.53 32.36
C ASP A 45 -12.22 30.15 33.30
N ASP A 46 -11.92 29.41 34.37
CA ASP A 46 -10.83 29.75 35.27
C ASP A 46 -9.47 29.64 34.57
N GLU A 47 -8.55 30.52 34.98
CA GLU A 47 -7.16 30.49 34.53
C GLU A 47 -6.44 29.25 35.09
N MET A 48 -5.83 28.46 34.20
CA MET A 48 -5.02 27.30 34.57
C MET A 48 -3.53 27.65 34.49
N GLU A 49 -2.83 27.61 35.62
CA GLU A 49 -1.37 27.66 35.63
C GLU A 49 -0.77 26.36 35.08
N CYS A 50 0.41 26.47 34.49
CA CYS A 50 1.24 25.34 34.10
C CYS A 50 1.40 24.28 35.21
N GLU A 51 1.05 23.04 34.88
CA GLU A 51 1.18 21.89 35.81
C GLU A 51 2.63 21.42 35.95
N LEU A 52 3.39 21.42 34.85
CA LEU A 52 4.75 20.90 34.82
C LEU A 52 5.64 21.73 33.90
N TYR A 53 6.42 22.62 34.48
CA TYR A 53 7.38 23.44 33.74
C TYR A 53 8.54 22.62 33.17
N ILE A 54 8.92 22.97 31.94
CA ILE A 54 10.17 22.58 31.31
C ILE A 54 11.18 23.68 31.62
N LYS A 55 12.34 23.31 32.12
CA LYS A 55 13.38 24.25 32.56
C LYS A 55 14.62 24.14 31.70
N ASP A 56 15.30 25.26 31.51
CA ASP A 56 16.64 25.30 30.94
C ASP A 56 17.72 24.92 31.97
N GLU A 57 18.99 24.98 31.54
CA GLU A 57 20.15 24.67 32.38
C GLU A 57 20.29 25.60 33.59
N ASN A 58 19.72 26.80 33.53
CA ASN A 58 19.74 27.80 34.60
C ASN A 58 18.50 27.69 35.52
N GLY A 59 17.62 26.71 35.27
CA GLY A 59 16.40 26.51 36.05
C GLY A 59 15.26 27.48 35.71
N ARG A 60 15.39 28.26 34.62
CA ARG A 60 14.34 29.14 34.11
C ARG A 60 13.31 28.33 33.34
N ASN A 61 12.04 28.65 33.55
CA ASN A 61 10.93 28.03 32.84
C ASN A 61 10.95 28.50 31.37
N THR A 62 11.11 27.54 30.45
CA THR A 62 11.15 27.73 28.99
C THR A 62 10.08 26.93 28.26
N GLY A 63 9.25 26.23 29.01
CA GLY A 63 8.12 25.50 28.47
C GLY A 63 7.19 24.99 29.57
N CYS A 64 6.10 24.38 29.14
CA CYS A 64 5.11 23.78 30.01
C CYS A 64 4.57 22.49 29.39
N ARG A 65 4.20 21.53 30.25
CA ARG A 65 3.40 20.37 29.90
C ARG A 65 2.09 20.39 30.67
N PHE A 66 0.98 20.35 29.95
CA PHE A 66 -0.36 20.16 30.51
C PHE A 66 -0.86 18.75 30.24
N LYS A 67 -1.61 18.21 31.20
CA LYS A 67 -2.33 16.95 31.05
C LYS A 67 -3.83 17.23 30.87
N ASN A 68 -4.54 16.29 30.26
CA ASN A 68 -6.01 16.32 30.14
C ASN A 68 -6.58 17.55 29.41
N VAL A 69 -5.84 18.11 28.45
CA VAL A 69 -6.30 19.24 27.63
C VAL A 69 -7.49 18.81 26.75
N ARG A 70 -8.55 19.61 26.80
CA ARG A 70 -9.74 19.46 25.96
C ARG A 70 -9.87 20.70 25.10
N ILE A 71 -10.25 20.53 23.83
CA ILE A 71 -10.54 21.65 22.95
C ILE A 71 -12.04 21.89 23.02
N GLU A 72 -12.47 22.92 23.74
CA GLU A 72 -13.89 23.23 23.92
C GLU A 72 -14.34 24.39 23.03
N THR A 73 -13.45 25.36 22.82
CA THR A 73 -13.71 26.52 21.98
C THR A 73 -12.78 26.57 20.77
N GLN A 74 -13.04 27.50 19.86
CA GLN A 74 -12.21 27.68 18.67
C GLN A 74 -10.83 28.30 19.00
N LYS A 75 -10.72 29.07 20.09
CA LYS A 75 -9.51 29.83 20.45
C LYS A 75 -9.32 29.82 21.97
N SER A 76 -8.13 29.47 22.41
CA SER A 76 -7.73 29.53 23.81
C SER A 76 -6.76 30.68 24.02
N TYR A 77 -6.84 31.33 25.18
CA TYR A 77 -5.96 32.43 25.56
C TYR A 77 -4.76 31.91 26.34
N PHE A 78 -3.58 32.40 26.00
CA PHE A 78 -2.32 32.08 26.67
C PHE A 78 -1.66 33.37 27.16
N LEU A 79 -1.16 33.34 28.39
CA LEU A 79 -0.44 34.44 29.04
C LEU A 79 0.85 33.91 29.66
N VAL A 80 1.98 34.50 29.29
CA VAL A 80 3.28 34.24 29.93
C VAL A 80 3.76 35.49 30.64
N ASN A 81 3.76 35.45 31.96
CA ASN A 81 4.31 36.48 32.82
C ASN A 81 5.78 36.23 33.13
N GLY A 82 6.51 37.27 33.51
CA GLY A 82 7.90 37.17 33.95
C GLY A 82 8.15 37.95 35.24
N SER A 83 9.03 37.42 36.07
CA SER A 83 9.49 38.07 37.30
C SER A 83 11.02 38.11 37.34
N SER A 84 11.59 39.25 37.74
CA SER A 84 13.01 39.48 37.97
C SER A 84 13.14 40.44 39.15
N LYS A 85 14.27 40.42 39.87
CA LYS A 85 14.48 41.22 41.08
C LYS A 85 14.47 42.72 40.81
N ASP A 86 15.14 43.13 39.74
CA ASP A 86 15.51 44.53 39.51
C ASP A 86 14.89 45.10 38.22
N SER A 87 14.07 44.31 37.51
CA SER A 87 13.52 44.72 36.21
C SER A 87 12.11 44.19 36.01
N GLN A 88 11.24 45.07 35.52
CA GLN A 88 9.91 44.68 35.08
C GLN A 88 10.00 43.92 33.76
N ILE A 89 9.47 42.70 33.74
CA ILE A 89 9.44 41.85 32.56
C ILE A 89 8.12 42.05 31.84
N GLN A 90 8.17 42.30 30.53
CA GLN A 90 6.97 42.41 29.72
C GLN A 90 6.31 41.03 29.59
N PHE A 91 4.99 40.97 29.77
CA PHE A 91 4.24 39.74 29.52
C PHE A 91 4.06 39.49 28.02
N TYR A 92 3.82 38.24 27.67
CA TYR A 92 3.43 37.83 26.33
C TYR A 92 2.04 37.21 26.39
N ASP A 93 1.17 37.56 25.44
CA ASP A 93 -0.13 36.92 25.32
C ASP A 93 -0.54 36.65 23.86
N GLU A 94 -1.31 35.58 23.67
CA GLU A 94 -1.80 35.19 22.35
C GLU A 94 -3.10 34.38 22.44
N TYR A 95 -3.96 34.52 21.43
CA TYR A 95 -5.08 33.60 21.19
C TYR A 95 -4.70 32.53 20.16
N ILE A 96 -4.63 31.27 20.59
CA ILE A 96 -4.24 30.13 19.74
C ILE A 96 -5.45 29.27 19.40
N GLN A 97 -5.55 28.88 18.13
CA GLN A 97 -6.51 27.86 17.68
C GLN A 97 -5.94 26.46 17.95
N LEU A 98 -6.16 25.94 19.15
CA LEU A 98 -5.54 24.69 19.62
C LEU A 98 -5.67 23.53 18.65
N TYR A 99 -6.85 23.35 18.04
CA TYR A 99 -7.06 22.28 17.07
C TYR A 99 -6.13 22.31 15.86
N LYS A 100 -5.64 23.49 15.45
CA LYS A 100 -4.69 23.59 14.32
C LYS A 100 -3.27 23.14 14.70
N THR A 101 -2.98 23.12 15.99
CA THR A 101 -1.69 22.71 16.55
C THR A 101 -1.69 21.27 17.07
N GLU A 102 -2.82 20.57 16.94
CA GLU A 102 -2.95 19.17 17.31
C GLU A 102 -2.27 18.26 16.26
N LYS A 103 -1.44 17.35 16.75
CA LYS A 103 -0.87 16.24 15.99
C LYS A 103 -1.81 15.05 16.06
N LEU A 104 -2.51 14.79 14.97
CA LEU A 104 -3.39 13.63 14.86
C LEU A 104 -2.58 12.33 14.84
N LEU A 105 -3.07 11.34 15.59
CA LEU A 105 -2.61 9.97 15.46
C LEU A 105 -3.05 9.39 14.12
N SER A 106 -2.32 8.38 13.63
CA SER A 106 -2.76 7.61 12.49
C SER A 106 -4.08 6.86 12.80
N PRO A 107 -4.90 6.53 11.79
CA PRO A 107 -6.04 5.62 11.97
C PRO A 107 -5.63 4.30 12.64
N SER A 108 -6.50 3.75 13.48
CA SER A 108 -6.28 2.49 14.20
C SER A 108 -7.12 1.36 13.61
N ASN A 109 -6.80 0.10 13.96
CA ASN A 109 -7.56 -1.09 13.52
C ASN A 109 -7.79 -1.13 12.01
N ILE A 110 -6.72 -0.89 11.24
CA ILE A 110 -6.74 -0.98 9.79
C ILE A 110 -6.76 -2.45 9.39
N THR A 111 -7.84 -2.90 8.76
CA THR A 111 -8.03 -4.26 8.27
C THR A 111 -8.28 -4.25 6.78
N VAL A 112 -7.87 -5.33 6.10
CA VAL A 112 -8.09 -5.50 4.66
C VAL A 112 -8.68 -6.88 4.43
N ASN A 113 -9.86 -6.94 3.83
CA ASN A 113 -10.53 -8.19 3.47
C ASN A 113 -10.73 -8.24 1.96
N CYS A 114 -10.14 -9.23 1.28
CA CYS A 114 -10.19 -9.35 -0.17
C CYS A 114 -11.17 -10.44 -0.59
N ASP A 115 -12.03 -10.11 -1.56
CA ASP A 115 -12.84 -11.08 -2.28
C ASP A 115 -11.97 -11.70 -3.39
N GLU A 116 -11.79 -13.03 -3.36
CA GLU A 116 -11.02 -13.76 -4.37
C GLU A 116 -11.74 -13.84 -5.72
N THR A 117 -13.07 -13.62 -5.74
CA THR A 117 -13.86 -13.73 -6.97
C THR A 117 -13.98 -12.42 -7.74
N LYS A 118 -13.84 -11.27 -7.06
CA LYS A 118 -14.04 -9.93 -7.63
C LYS A 118 -12.77 -9.08 -7.70
N ASP A 119 -11.64 -9.62 -7.22
CA ASP A 119 -10.36 -8.93 -7.08
C ASP A 119 -10.38 -7.67 -6.20
N ASP A 120 -11.52 -7.37 -5.58
CA ASP A 120 -11.76 -6.22 -4.71
C ASP A 120 -11.33 -6.53 -3.28
N CYS A 121 -10.65 -5.57 -2.66
CA CYS A 121 -10.33 -5.58 -1.24
C CYS A 121 -11.05 -4.44 -0.54
N ILE A 122 -11.80 -4.77 0.51
CA ILE A 122 -12.43 -3.82 1.40
C ILE A 122 -11.41 -3.50 2.52
N ILE A 123 -10.94 -2.27 2.51
CA ILE A 123 -10.10 -1.71 3.57
C ILE A 123 -11.04 -1.08 4.58
N GLN A 124 -10.89 -1.39 5.86
CA GLN A 124 -11.67 -0.78 6.95
C GLN A 124 -10.72 -0.24 8.01
N TRP A 125 -11.12 0.82 8.70
CA TRP A 125 -10.32 1.44 9.75
C TRP A 125 -11.20 2.09 10.81
N GLN A 126 -10.59 2.41 11.94
CA GLN A 126 -11.17 3.29 12.95
C GLN A 126 -10.50 4.66 12.89
N ARG A 127 -11.33 5.69 13.06
CA ARG A 127 -10.86 7.07 13.14
C ARG A 127 -9.84 7.28 14.26
N PRO A 128 -8.94 8.26 14.12
CA PRO A 128 -8.10 8.70 15.22
C PRO A 128 -8.94 9.12 16.43
N GLN A 129 -8.43 8.80 17.62
CA GLN A 129 -9.01 9.28 18.87
C GLN A 129 -8.54 10.72 19.13
N ILE A 130 -9.50 11.59 19.42
CA ILE A 130 -9.28 13.00 19.80
C ILE A 130 -10.26 13.37 20.92
N SER A 131 -9.93 14.40 21.70
CA SER A 131 -10.68 14.77 22.90
C SER A 131 -12.01 15.50 22.64
N HIS A 132 -12.23 16.01 21.43
CA HIS A 132 -13.25 17.02 21.15
C HIS A 132 -14.16 16.72 19.93
N SER A 133 -14.00 15.58 19.26
CA SER A 133 -14.94 15.13 18.23
C SER A 133 -15.01 13.61 18.14
N ASN A 134 -16.23 13.11 17.94
CA ASN A 134 -16.55 11.69 17.79
C ASN A 134 -17.17 11.33 16.45
N LYS A 135 -17.19 12.26 15.48
CA LYS A 135 -17.91 12.11 14.21
C LYS A 135 -16.95 11.79 13.07
N ASP A 136 -17.19 10.68 12.38
CA ASP A 136 -16.32 10.23 11.27
C ASP A 136 -16.22 11.25 10.12
N LYS A 137 -17.30 12.01 9.86
CA LYS A 137 -17.36 13.04 8.81
C LYS A 137 -16.40 14.23 9.02
N CYS A 138 -15.76 14.34 10.18
CA CYS A 138 -14.82 15.42 10.48
C CYS A 138 -13.39 15.10 10.00
N PHE A 139 -13.15 13.88 9.55
CA PHE A 139 -11.85 13.41 9.12
C PHE A 139 -11.85 13.17 7.61
N LYS A 140 -10.66 13.27 7.04
CA LYS A 140 -10.32 12.75 5.73
C LYS A 140 -9.08 11.87 5.84
N TYR A 141 -9.00 10.90 4.95
CA TYR A 141 -7.98 9.87 4.98
C TYR A 141 -7.22 9.86 3.68
N GLU A 142 -5.91 9.66 3.77
CA GLU A 142 -5.08 9.35 2.62
C GLU A 142 -4.62 7.90 2.72
N ILE A 143 -4.94 7.15 1.69
CA ILE A 143 -4.59 5.74 1.54
C ILE A 143 -3.46 5.65 0.54
N ASN A 144 -2.35 5.04 0.93
CA ASN A 144 -1.19 4.80 0.09
C ASN A 144 -0.92 3.30 0.02
N ILE A 145 -0.87 2.75 -1.18
CA ILE A 145 -0.59 1.32 -1.39
C ILE A 145 0.62 1.18 -2.32
N LYS A 146 1.50 0.24 -1.96
CA LYS A 146 2.69 -0.17 -2.72
C LYS A 146 2.72 -1.70 -2.85
N TYR A 147 3.51 -2.21 -3.79
CA TYR A 147 3.88 -3.63 -3.75
C TYR A 147 4.90 -3.89 -2.64
N LYS A 148 4.80 -5.05 -1.99
CA LYS A 148 5.71 -5.43 -0.90
C LYS A 148 7.14 -5.69 -1.38
N ASP A 149 7.30 -6.23 -2.60
CA ASP A 149 8.61 -6.52 -3.20
C ASP A 149 9.38 -5.26 -3.62
N ASN A 150 8.73 -4.10 -3.64
CA ASN A 150 9.35 -2.81 -3.94
C ASN A 150 8.84 -1.69 -3.01
N PRO A 151 9.18 -1.73 -1.71
CA PRO A 151 8.67 -0.79 -0.72
C PRO A 151 9.19 0.65 -0.92
N GLU A 152 10.42 0.79 -1.46
CA GLU A 152 11.00 2.07 -1.87
C GLU A 152 10.47 2.55 -3.24
N GLY A 153 9.79 1.66 -3.97
CA GLY A 153 9.20 1.93 -5.26
C GLY A 153 8.10 2.98 -5.25
N LYS A 154 7.66 3.32 -6.46
CA LYS A 154 6.57 4.25 -6.70
C LYS A 154 5.27 3.70 -6.09
N THR A 155 4.49 4.60 -5.50
CA THR A 155 3.11 4.33 -5.09
C THR A 155 2.30 3.82 -6.27
N ILE A 156 1.59 2.70 -6.08
CA ILE A 156 0.73 2.12 -7.13
C ILE A 156 -0.70 2.65 -7.04
N TYR A 157 -1.13 3.03 -5.84
CA TYR A 157 -2.46 3.55 -5.59
C TYR A 157 -2.44 4.61 -4.50
N THR A 158 -3.13 5.73 -4.78
CA THR A 158 -3.37 6.79 -3.81
C THR A 158 -4.81 7.22 -3.91
N SER A 159 -5.46 7.34 -2.76
CA SER A 159 -6.82 7.85 -2.67
C SER A 159 -6.94 8.77 -1.47
N ILE A 160 -7.64 9.89 -1.67
CA ILE A 160 -8.06 10.78 -0.59
C ILE A 160 -9.57 10.65 -0.46
N GLN A 161 -10.03 10.26 0.71
CA GLN A 161 -11.44 10.05 1.01
C GLN A 161 -11.89 10.98 2.14
N GLU A 162 -13.01 11.66 1.92
CA GLU A 162 -13.69 12.46 2.94
C GLU A 162 -14.62 11.57 3.77
N GLY A 163 -14.37 11.50 5.08
CA GLY A 163 -15.16 10.72 6.03
C GLY A 163 -15.20 9.21 5.75
N GLY A 164 -16.14 8.56 6.43
CA GLY A 164 -16.31 7.11 6.38
C GLY A 164 -15.23 6.33 7.13
N ASN A 165 -15.35 5.01 7.05
CA ASN A 165 -14.50 4.04 7.74
C ASN A 165 -14.11 2.85 6.85
N SER A 166 -14.44 2.92 5.56
CA SER A 166 -14.16 1.87 4.59
C SER A 166 -13.86 2.43 3.22
N HIS A 167 -13.07 1.67 2.45
CA HIS A 167 -12.67 1.99 1.08
C HIS A 167 -12.46 0.69 0.29
N THR A 168 -12.95 0.66 -0.95
CA THR A 168 -12.72 -0.47 -1.85
C THR A 168 -11.48 -0.20 -2.71
N PHE A 169 -10.52 -1.12 -2.67
CA PHE A 169 -9.35 -1.12 -3.53
C PHE A 169 -9.42 -2.33 -4.47
N GLN A 170 -9.43 -2.06 -5.77
CA GLN A 170 -9.37 -3.12 -6.78
C GLN A 170 -7.90 -3.51 -7.03
N ARG A 171 -7.56 -4.78 -6.83
CA ARG A 171 -6.19 -5.26 -7.01
C ARG A 171 -5.82 -5.26 -8.49
N SER A 172 -4.73 -4.60 -8.83
CA SER A 172 -4.16 -4.67 -10.20
C SER A 172 -3.48 -6.01 -10.48
N ASN A 173 -3.01 -6.71 -9.44
CA ASN A 173 -2.37 -8.01 -9.54
C ASN A 173 -2.69 -8.88 -8.31
N THR A 174 -3.46 -9.94 -8.49
CA THR A 174 -3.90 -10.85 -7.41
C THR A 174 -2.78 -11.71 -6.84
N ARG A 175 -1.68 -11.86 -7.59
CA ARG A 175 -0.52 -12.70 -7.26
C ARG A 175 0.58 -11.96 -6.49
N LYS A 176 0.38 -10.68 -6.19
CA LYS A 176 1.33 -9.83 -5.49
C LYS A 176 0.82 -9.47 -4.09
N LYS A 177 1.76 -9.34 -3.17
CA LYS A 177 1.52 -8.74 -1.85
C LYS A 177 1.64 -7.23 -1.92
N TYR A 178 0.86 -6.57 -1.08
CA TYR A 178 0.74 -5.13 -0.98
C TYR A 178 1.10 -4.66 0.42
N LEU A 179 1.59 -3.42 0.49
CA LEU A 179 1.81 -2.66 1.72
C LEU A 179 0.90 -1.45 1.68
N LEU A 180 -0.03 -1.37 2.64
CA LEU A 180 -0.91 -0.24 2.84
C LEU A 180 -0.39 0.63 3.98
N LYS A 181 -0.33 1.94 3.77
CA LYS A 181 -0.20 2.96 4.81
C LYS A 181 -1.38 3.91 4.72
N MET A 182 -1.83 4.38 5.88
CA MET A 182 -2.92 5.34 5.97
C MET A 182 -2.58 6.46 6.94
N ARG A 183 -2.99 7.68 6.63
CA ARG A 183 -2.94 8.82 7.55
C ARG A 183 -4.25 9.59 7.53
N ALA A 184 -4.46 10.39 8.57
CA ALA A 184 -5.67 11.19 8.73
C ALA A 184 -5.34 12.68 8.81
N ALA A 185 -6.30 13.48 8.37
CA ALA A 185 -6.37 14.92 8.59
C ALA A 185 -7.82 15.29 8.93
N GLY A 186 -8.00 16.47 9.49
CA GLY A 186 -9.29 17.10 9.67
C GLY A 186 -9.83 17.68 8.37
N SER A 187 -11.13 17.53 8.16
CA SER A 187 -11.89 18.21 7.12
C SER A 187 -12.89 19.22 7.70
N ALA A 188 -13.37 18.99 8.93
CA ALA A 188 -14.32 19.87 9.62
C ALA A 188 -14.24 19.72 11.16
N CYS A 189 -15.19 20.33 11.87
CA CYS A 189 -15.45 20.11 13.30
C CYS A 189 -14.30 20.47 14.25
N PHE A 190 -13.51 21.50 13.92
CA PHE A 190 -12.32 21.88 14.69
C PHE A 190 -11.35 20.71 14.88
N VAL A 191 -11.14 19.90 13.84
CA VAL A 191 -10.06 18.90 13.78
C VAL A 191 -8.90 19.49 12.98
N SER A 192 -7.65 19.17 13.36
CA SER A 192 -6.44 19.68 12.70
C SER A 192 -6.43 19.40 11.20
N PRO A 193 -6.33 20.42 10.32
CA PRO A 193 -6.30 20.20 8.87
C PRO A 193 -4.95 19.65 8.38
N ALA A 194 -3.92 19.64 9.23
CA ALA A 194 -2.62 19.10 8.91
C ALA A 194 -2.68 17.56 8.87
N TRP A 195 -1.92 16.96 7.94
CA TRP A 195 -1.77 15.52 7.88
C TRP A 195 -1.01 15.00 9.10
N GLY A 196 -1.60 14.03 9.78
CA GLY A 196 -0.91 13.25 10.82
C GLY A 196 0.14 12.30 10.24
N GLU A 197 0.77 11.55 11.13
CA GLU A 197 1.75 10.54 10.76
C GLU A 197 1.12 9.37 9.99
N TRP A 198 1.93 8.73 9.15
CA TRP A 198 1.53 7.49 8.50
C TRP A 198 1.40 6.36 9.51
N SER A 199 0.38 5.52 9.34
CA SER A 199 0.25 4.27 10.08
C SER A 199 1.44 3.36 9.85
N THR A 200 1.61 2.39 10.75
CA THR A 200 2.42 1.21 10.45
C THR A 200 1.91 0.53 9.18
N PRO A 201 2.80 0.00 8.32
CA PRO A 201 2.37 -0.70 7.12
C PRO A 201 1.49 -1.91 7.45
N VAL A 202 0.40 -2.08 6.73
CA VAL A 202 -0.46 -3.29 6.77
C VAL A 202 -0.18 -4.10 5.51
N GLU A 203 0.23 -5.35 5.70
CA GLU A 203 0.46 -6.29 4.62
C GLU A 203 -0.83 -7.04 4.25
N PHE A 204 -1.10 -7.18 2.96
CA PHE A 204 -2.23 -7.96 2.47
C PHE A 204 -1.99 -8.51 1.05
N GLY A 205 -2.85 -9.45 0.63
CA GLY A 205 -2.76 -10.14 -0.65
C GLY A 205 -2.00 -11.46 -0.56
N ASN A 206 -2.12 -12.24 -1.64
CA ASN A 206 -1.48 -13.55 -1.73
C ASN A 206 -0.21 -13.40 -2.57
N GLU A 207 0.85 -14.06 -2.12
CA GLU A 207 2.02 -14.28 -2.95
C GLU A 207 1.84 -15.68 -3.51
N GLU A 208 1.52 -15.78 -4.80
CA GLU A 208 1.64 -17.06 -5.48
C GLU A 208 3.14 -17.36 -5.55
N ILE A 209 3.61 -18.17 -4.60
CA ILE A 209 4.77 -19.02 -4.84
C ILE A 209 4.36 -19.82 -6.07
N ILE A 210 4.98 -19.54 -7.23
CA ILE A 210 4.76 -20.22 -8.51
C ILE A 210 4.29 -21.63 -8.22
N SER A 211 2.99 -21.85 -8.47
CA SER A 211 2.26 -23.00 -7.91
C SER A 211 3.15 -24.22 -8.06
N SER A 212 3.54 -24.82 -6.93
CA SER A 212 4.40 -25.99 -6.92
C SER A 212 3.86 -27.05 -7.89
N SER A 213 2.54 -27.07 -8.16
CA SER A 213 1.91 -27.91 -9.16
C SER A 213 2.43 -27.74 -10.60
N GLU A 214 2.68 -26.53 -11.11
CA GLU A 214 3.18 -26.33 -12.48
C GLU A 214 4.64 -26.74 -12.62
N SER A 215 5.46 -26.41 -11.61
CA SER A 215 6.86 -26.84 -11.55
C SER A 215 6.97 -28.36 -11.35
N ILE A 216 6.12 -28.96 -10.51
CA ILE A 216 6.03 -30.41 -10.31
C ILE A 216 5.58 -31.11 -11.60
N LEU A 217 4.57 -30.59 -12.30
CA LEU A 217 4.11 -31.13 -13.58
C LEU A 217 5.24 -31.13 -14.62
N LEU A 218 6.01 -30.04 -14.71
CA LEU A 218 7.17 -29.96 -15.59
C LEU A 218 8.24 -31.00 -15.21
N VAL A 219 8.55 -31.13 -13.92
CA VAL A 219 9.54 -32.11 -13.42
C VAL A 219 9.07 -33.55 -13.68
N VAL A 220 7.78 -33.84 -13.49
CA VAL A 220 7.19 -35.15 -13.77
C VAL A 220 7.21 -35.46 -15.27
N ALA A 221 6.89 -34.48 -16.12
CA ALA A 221 6.97 -34.62 -17.58
C ALA A 221 8.41 -34.91 -18.05
N VAL A 222 9.41 -34.21 -17.49
CA VAL A 222 10.82 -34.46 -17.80
C VAL A 222 11.27 -35.83 -17.29
N ALA A 223 10.91 -36.20 -16.06
CA ALA A 223 11.27 -37.50 -15.48
C ALA A 223 10.67 -38.67 -16.28
N THR A 224 9.41 -38.57 -16.70
CA THR A 224 8.74 -39.58 -17.53
C THR A 224 9.37 -39.72 -18.92
N LEU A 225 9.75 -38.61 -19.56
CA LEU A 225 10.53 -38.62 -20.80
C LEU A 225 11.88 -39.32 -20.61
N LEU A 226 12.60 -39.05 -19.52
CA LEU A 226 13.87 -39.72 -19.24
C LEU A 226 13.71 -41.22 -19.02
N VAL A 227 12.70 -41.63 -18.24
CA VAL A 227 12.41 -43.06 -17.99
C VAL A 227 12.06 -43.79 -19.29
N THR A 228 11.24 -43.18 -20.16
CA THR A 228 10.89 -43.80 -21.45
C THR A 228 12.09 -43.92 -22.38
N ILE A 229 12.97 -42.91 -22.45
CA ILE A 229 14.21 -42.98 -23.22
C ILE A 229 15.13 -44.10 -22.70
N VAL A 230 15.29 -44.21 -21.38
CA VAL A 230 16.08 -45.28 -20.76
C VAL A 230 15.47 -46.65 -21.05
N ALA A 231 14.15 -46.80 -20.94
CA ALA A 231 13.45 -48.05 -21.24
C ALA A 231 13.60 -48.45 -22.71
N ILE A 232 13.45 -47.52 -23.66
CA ILE A 232 13.66 -47.77 -25.10
C ILE A 232 15.11 -48.19 -25.37
N SER A 233 16.07 -47.49 -24.76
CA SER A 233 17.50 -47.78 -24.91
C SER A 233 17.86 -49.16 -24.34
N PHE A 234 17.28 -49.51 -23.19
CA PHE A 234 17.47 -50.82 -22.57
C PHE A 234 16.83 -51.93 -23.42
N CYS A 235 15.60 -51.75 -23.92
CA CYS A 235 14.93 -52.68 -24.82
C CYS A 235 15.66 -52.89 -26.16
N LYS A 236 16.31 -51.85 -26.70
CA LYS A 236 17.20 -51.97 -27.86
C LYS A 236 18.46 -52.78 -27.53
N ARG A 237 19.04 -52.57 -26.33
CA ARG A 237 20.29 -53.23 -25.90
C ARG A 237 20.11 -54.70 -25.50
N THR A 238 18.98 -55.06 -24.90
CA THR A 238 18.69 -56.45 -24.47
C THR A 238 18.05 -57.31 -25.56
N GLY A 239 17.78 -56.76 -26.74
CA GLY A 239 17.30 -57.53 -27.89
C GLY A 239 15.81 -57.93 -27.81
N CYS A 240 15.01 -57.33 -26.93
CA CYS A 240 13.55 -57.58 -26.87
C CYS A 240 12.83 -57.32 -28.21
N TRP A 241 13.39 -56.46 -29.07
CA TRP A 241 12.89 -56.24 -30.43
C TRP A 241 12.98 -57.47 -31.34
N LYS A 242 13.93 -58.39 -31.11
CA LYS A 242 14.03 -59.66 -31.85
C LYS A 242 12.95 -60.67 -31.42
N ALA A 243 12.37 -60.52 -30.23
CA ALA A 243 11.29 -61.38 -29.75
C ALA A 243 9.90 -60.88 -30.18
N ALA A 244 9.73 -59.55 -30.35
CA ALA A 244 8.46 -58.95 -30.77
C ALA A 244 8.26 -58.92 -32.29
N PHE A 245 9.34 -58.93 -33.09
CA PHE A 245 9.29 -58.98 -34.55
C PHE A 245 10.28 -60.03 -35.09
N PRO A 246 9.86 -61.31 -35.22
CA PRO A 246 10.70 -62.31 -35.88
C PRO A 246 10.95 -61.91 -37.34
N GLN A 247 12.18 -62.11 -37.84
CA GLN A 247 12.49 -61.86 -39.24
C GLN A 247 11.63 -62.77 -40.13
N ILE A 248 10.88 -62.16 -41.06
CA ILE A 248 10.10 -62.87 -42.07
C ILE A 248 11.09 -63.63 -42.99
N PRO A 249 10.96 -64.96 -43.17
CA PRO A 249 11.79 -65.70 -44.11
C PRO A 249 11.58 -65.20 -45.53
N GLU A 250 12.67 -65.04 -46.29
CA GLU A 250 12.63 -64.68 -47.71
C GLU A 250 11.72 -65.62 -48.51
N PRO A 251 10.78 -65.09 -49.32
CA PRO A 251 10.01 -65.91 -50.24
C PRO A 251 10.91 -66.40 -51.38
N LYS A 252 10.90 -67.71 -51.64
CA LYS A 252 11.55 -68.29 -52.82
C LYS A 252 10.85 -67.78 -54.09
N ASN A 253 11.63 -67.17 -54.98
CA ASN A 253 11.18 -66.76 -56.30
C ASN A 253 10.80 -67.99 -57.14
N ALA A 254 9.51 -68.15 -57.43
CA ALA A 254 9.01 -69.10 -58.40
C ALA A 254 8.14 -68.36 -59.43
N PHE A 255 8.78 -67.67 -60.36
CA PHE A 255 8.14 -67.21 -61.59
C PHE A 255 9.11 -67.36 -62.77
N HIS A 256 8.95 -68.46 -63.51
CA HIS A 256 9.42 -68.61 -64.89
C HIS A 256 8.21 -68.96 -65.76
N GLY A 257 7.93 -68.10 -66.75
CA GLY A 257 6.95 -68.31 -67.82
C GLY A 257 5.50 -68.10 -67.37
N LEU A 258 4.60 -67.45 -68.10
CA LEU A 258 4.56 -67.26 -69.54
C LEU A 258 3.41 -66.27 -69.87
N HIS A 259 3.68 -65.35 -70.80
CA HIS A 259 2.77 -64.58 -71.66
C HIS A 259 1.61 -63.76 -71.05
N ASP A 260 1.89 -62.48 -70.85
CA ASP A 260 0.86 -61.45 -70.70
C ASP A 260 0.19 -61.14 -72.04
N THR A 261 -1.13 -61.13 -71.99
CA THR A 261 -2.04 -60.85 -73.09
C THR A 261 -2.52 -59.40 -72.93
N ASN A 262 -2.26 -58.59 -73.96
CA ASN A 262 -2.92 -57.32 -74.32
C ASN A 262 -2.86 -56.11 -73.34
N PRO A 263 -2.09 -55.03 -73.67
CA PRO A 263 -1.96 -53.82 -72.85
C PRO A 263 -3.13 -52.81 -72.95
N GLU A 264 -4.17 -53.03 -73.76
CA GLU A 264 -5.22 -52.03 -73.98
C GLU A 264 -6.35 -51.96 -72.93
N LEU A 265 -6.36 -52.81 -71.89
CA LEU A 265 -7.44 -52.80 -70.88
C LEU A 265 -7.08 -52.09 -69.56
N MET A 266 -5.80 -51.81 -69.30
CA MET A 266 -5.36 -51.25 -68.02
C MET A 266 -5.13 -49.72 -68.06
N GLU A 267 -5.02 -49.12 -69.26
CA GLU A 267 -4.77 -47.68 -69.43
C GLU A 267 -6.04 -46.82 -69.38
N SER A 268 -7.23 -47.40 -69.59
CA SER A 268 -8.51 -46.66 -69.60
C SER A 268 -9.08 -46.35 -68.20
N LYS A 269 -8.55 -46.96 -67.13
CA LYS A 269 -8.99 -46.69 -65.75
C LYS A 269 -8.12 -45.69 -64.97
N LEU A 270 -6.97 -45.28 -65.52
CA LEU A 270 -6.06 -44.32 -64.86
C LEU A 270 -6.26 -42.86 -65.28
N LEU A 271 -7.12 -42.57 -66.27
CA LEU A 271 -7.26 -41.23 -66.85
C LEU A 271 -8.59 -40.51 -66.58
N SER A 272 -9.49 -41.05 -65.75
CA SER A 272 -10.83 -40.46 -65.56
C SER A 272 -11.12 -39.80 -64.20
N ILE A 273 -10.22 -39.83 -63.21
CA ILE A 273 -10.43 -39.12 -61.93
C ILE A 273 -9.12 -38.47 -61.48
N LYS A 274 -8.72 -37.42 -62.19
CA LYS A 274 -7.80 -36.39 -61.67
C LYS A 274 -8.39 -35.04 -62.02
N SER A 275 -9.16 -34.50 -61.08
CA SER A 275 -9.61 -33.10 -61.06
C SER A 275 -8.39 -32.24 -60.72
N GLU A 276 -8.07 -31.29 -61.59
CA GLU A 276 -7.10 -30.23 -61.31
C GLU A 276 -7.73 -28.91 -61.78
N ASN A 277 -7.46 -27.85 -61.00
CA ASN A 277 -7.74 -26.42 -61.20
C ASN A 277 -8.98 -25.87 -60.47
N GLU A 278 -8.79 -25.46 -59.21
CA GLU A 278 -9.45 -24.26 -58.68
C GLU A 278 -8.51 -23.07 -58.90
N GLU A 279 -8.93 -22.18 -59.79
CA GLU A 279 -8.36 -20.84 -60.01
C GLU A 279 -8.82 -19.89 -58.89
N ILE A 280 -7.88 -19.14 -58.33
CA ILE A 280 -8.13 -18.09 -57.35
C ILE A 280 -8.73 -16.88 -58.07
N MET A 281 -9.99 -16.56 -57.78
CA MET A 281 -10.65 -15.35 -58.26
C MET A 281 -10.48 -14.22 -57.23
N LEU A 282 -9.64 -13.23 -57.56
CA LEU A 282 -9.55 -11.96 -56.85
C LEU A 282 -10.80 -11.12 -57.15
N VAL A 283 -11.68 -10.95 -56.17
CA VAL A 283 -12.75 -9.95 -56.23
C VAL A 283 -12.21 -8.66 -55.63
N ALA A 284 -11.78 -7.76 -56.51
CA ALA A 284 -11.77 -6.34 -56.23
C ALA A 284 -13.21 -5.84 -56.39
N ASP A 285 -13.74 -5.17 -55.38
CA ASP A 285 -14.86 -4.27 -55.57
C ASP A 285 -14.58 -2.91 -54.94
N VAL A 286 -14.98 -1.91 -55.70
CA VAL A 286 -14.60 -0.51 -55.64
C VAL A 286 -15.86 0.28 -55.28
N LEU A 287 -15.71 1.19 -54.30
CA LEU A 287 -16.47 2.42 -54.07
C LEU A 287 -18.01 2.35 -53.95
N LYS A 288 -18.52 2.68 -52.74
CA LYS A 288 -19.21 3.96 -52.51
C LYS A 288 -19.27 4.33 -51.03
#